data_AF-A0A1Q4BSA2-F1
#
_entry.id   AF-A0A1Q4BSA2-F1
#
_cell.length_a   1.000
_cell.length_b   1.000
_cell.length_c   1.000
_cell.angle_alpha   90.00
_cell.angle_beta   90.00
_cell.angle_gamma   90.00
#
_symmetry.space_group_name_H-M   'P 1'
#
loop_
_entity.id
_entity.type
_entity.pdbx_description
1 polymer ?
#
loop_
_entity_poly.entity_id
_entity_poly.type
_entity_poly.pdbx_seq_one_letter_code
_entity_poly.pdbx_strand_id
1 'polypeptide(L)'
;MASIAHGPVAAFLREAGLIAAGDTARFTPLTGGVASDIWKVEAGGRIFAVKRALEKLRVARDWRVPVTRNVSEVEWLRVAAQVVPHAAPRVLAHDAALGAFAMEYLDSADHPVWKAQLAAGYADVAFAARVGNTIATIHAATAHSDNYARRFANDALFHAIRLEPYLEATAQAYPDLADMLMQLSRDTLATKVALVHGDVSPKNILAGPQGPVLLDAECAWYGDPAFDLAFCLNHMLLKCLWVPQARAGFLACFDALAATYLQHVDWEAPAGLERRAAELLPALFLARVDGKSPVEYIVNEADKERVRRVAIPLIASPSEQLAKVRDAWALALSNEVDTGSREENAAREKF
;
A
#
# COMPACT_ATOMS: atom_id res chain seq x y z
N MET A 1 29.39 7.11 -17.46
CA MET A 1 28.83 6.82 -16.12
C MET A 1 28.96 8.09 -15.29
N ALA A 2 27.89 8.87 -15.16
CA ALA A 2 27.92 10.11 -14.40
C ALA A 2 28.01 9.78 -12.91
N SER A 3 29.15 10.11 -12.30
CA SER A 3 29.29 10.28 -10.86
C SER A 3 28.35 11.41 -10.44
N ILE A 4 27.10 11.08 -10.10
CA ILE A 4 26.28 12.01 -9.34
C ILE A 4 27.02 12.14 -8.03
N ALA A 5 27.52 13.34 -7.73
CA ALA A 5 28.14 13.62 -6.45
C ALA A 5 27.10 13.41 -5.36
N HIS A 6 27.02 12.20 -4.82
CA HIS A 6 26.21 11.84 -3.67
C HIS A 6 26.74 12.50 -2.39
N GLY A 7 27.42 13.65 -2.48
CA GLY A 7 28.27 14.24 -1.44
C GLY A 7 27.66 14.17 -0.04
N PRO A 8 26.45 14.73 0.18
CA PRO A 8 25.79 14.66 1.49
C PRO A 8 25.46 13.22 1.93
N VAL A 9 24.96 12.38 1.03
CA VAL A 9 24.59 10.99 1.33
C VAL A 9 25.84 10.14 1.61
N ALA A 10 26.91 10.30 0.82
CA ALA A 10 28.17 9.61 1.01
C ALA A 10 28.91 10.07 2.28
N ALA A 11 28.78 11.34 2.67
CA ALA A 11 29.27 11.84 3.95
C ALA A 11 28.53 11.17 5.11
N PHE A 12 27.20 11.21 5.10
CA PHE A 12 26.34 10.51 6.06
C PHE A 12 26.71 9.03 6.21
N LEU A 13 26.87 8.31 5.09
CA LEU A 13 27.23 6.89 5.12
C LEU A 13 28.62 6.61 5.69
N ARG A 14 29.57 7.53 5.53
CA ARG A 14 30.90 7.42 6.16
C ARG A 14 30.83 7.71 7.66
N GLU A 15 30.13 8.76 8.05
CA GLU A 15 29.90 9.10 9.46
C GLU A 15 29.19 7.96 10.20
N ALA A 16 28.23 7.30 9.55
CA ALA A 16 27.55 6.12 10.07
C ALA A 16 28.41 4.83 10.05
N GLY A 17 29.64 4.87 9.55
CA GLY A 17 30.52 3.70 9.46
C GLY A 17 30.05 2.63 8.44
N LEU A 18 29.18 3.01 7.50
CA LEU A 18 28.71 2.11 6.44
C LEU A 18 29.67 2.07 5.25
N ILE A 19 30.46 3.13 5.06
CA ILE A 19 31.56 3.21 4.09
C ILE A 19 32.84 3.54 4.88
N ALA A 20 33.87 2.68 4.80
CA ALA A 20 35.12 2.91 5.52
C ALA A 20 35.94 4.06 4.89
N ALA A 21 36.88 4.60 5.66
CA ALA A 21 37.86 5.57 5.14
C ALA A 21 38.73 4.89 4.07
N GLY A 22 38.77 5.48 2.87
CA GLY A 22 39.51 4.94 1.73
C GLY A 22 38.71 4.01 0.81
N ASP A 23 37.53 3.54 1.24
CA ASP A 23 36.66 2.73 0.37
C ASP A 23 35.97 3.58 -0.69
N THR A 24 35.87 2.99 -1.89
CA THR A 24 34.99 3.50 -2.95
C THR A 24 33.61 2.87 -2.80
N ALA A 25 32.56 3.66 -2.99
CA ALA A 25 31.18 3.21 -2.96
C ALA A 25 30.55 3.35 -4.34
N ARG A 26 29.89 2.30 -4.80
CA ARG A 26 29.10 2.30 -6.04
C ARG A 26 27.63 2.49 -5.70
N PHE A 27 27.03 3.53 -6.27
CA PHE A 27 25.61 3.81 -6.14
C PHE A 27 24.91 3.43 -7.44
N THR A 28 23.99 2.49 -7.37
CA THR A 28 23.13 2.09 -8.50
C THR A 28 21.71 2.54 -8.19
N PRO A 29 21.10 3.46 -8.97
CA PRO A 29 19.73 3.88 -8.75
C PRO A 29 18.77 2.69 -8.82
N LEU A 30 17.87 2.61 -7.85
CA LEU A 30 16.73 1.69 -7.86
C LEU A 30 15.50 2.45 -8.36
N THR A 31 14.66 1.76 -9.14
CA THR A 31 13.40 2.29 -9.63
C THR A 31 12.28 2.03 -8.62
N GLY A 32 11.17 2.76 -8.70
CA GLY A 32 9.94 2.36 -7.98
C GLY A 32 9.28 3.41 -7.07
N GLY A 33 9.74 4.66 -7.03
CA GLY A 33 9.11 5.71 -6.21
C GLY A 33 9.15 7.09 -6.85
N VAL A 34 8.10 7.88 -6.63
CA VAL A 34 8.04 9.30 -7.03
C VAL A 34 8.47 10.24 -5.90
N ALA A 35 8.47 9.76 -4.65
CA ALA A 35 8.67 10.58 -3.45
C ALA A 35 10.11 10.53 -2.91
N SER A 36 10.95 9.63 -3.40
CA SER A 36 12.31 9.43 -2.87
C SER A 36 13.29 9.06 -3.97
N ASP A 37 14.55 9.42 -3.76
CA ASP A 37 15.65 8.73 -4.42
C ASP A 37 16.02 7.47 -3.65
N ILE A 38 16.28 6.39 -4.37
CA ILE A 38 16.68 5.11 -3.79
C ILE A 38 17.88 4.58 -4.55
N TRP A 39 18.89 4.10 -3.82
CA TRP A 39 20.10 3.51 -4.40
C TRP A 39 20.44 2.19 -3.72
N LYS A 40 20.86 1.21 -4.52
CA LYS A 40 21.71 0.10 -4.04
C LYS A 40 23.13 0.63 -3.92
N VAL A 41 23.72 0.46 -2.75
CA VAL A 41 25.09 0.89 -2.45
C VAL A 41 25.96 -0.34 -2.21
N GLU A 42 27.07 -0.44 -2.93
CA GLU A 42 28.08 -1.47 -2.77
C GLU A 42 29.39 -0.81 -2.31
N ALA A 43 29.86 -1.15 -1.11
CA ALA A 43 31.06 -0.55 -0.50
C ALA A 43 31.72 -1.54 0.46
N GLY A 44 33.04 -1.72 0.37
CA GLY A 44 33.80 -2.56 1.31
C GLY A 44 33.29 -4.01 1.44
N GLY A 45 32.77 -4.59 0.36
CA GLY A 45 32.16 -5.93 0.36
C GLY A 45 30.74 -6.00 0.95
N ARG A 46 30.17 -4.87 1.38
CA ARG A 46 28.80 -4.76 1.90
C ARG A 46 27.86 -4.27 0.81
N ILE A 47 26.61 -4.71 0.89
CA ILE A 47 25.51 -4.25 0.03
C ILE A 47 24.37 -3.76 0.94
N PHE A 48 23.87 -2.56 0.68
CA PHE A 48 22.74 -1.98 1.40
C PHE A 48 21.95 -1.02 0.51
N ALA A 49 20.72 -0.71 0.89
CA ALA A 49 19.88 0.28 0.22
C ALA A 49 19.94 1.61 0.95
N VAL A 50 19.88 2.71 0.22
CA VAL A 50 19.77 4.06 0.78
C VAL A 50 18.57 4.75 0.16
N LYS A 51 17.70 5.26 1.01
CA LYS A 51 16.52 6.03 0.61
C LYS A 51 16.66 7.45 1.13
N ARG A 52 16.38 8.43 0.25
CA ARG A 52 16.36 9.85 0.59
C ARG A 52 15.04 10.47 0.12
N ALA A 53 14.28 11.03 1.07
CA ALA A 53 13.04 11.71 0.77
C ALA A 53 13.26 12.98 -0.06
N LEU A 54 12.41 13.20 -1.07
CA LEU A 54 12.39 14.42 -1.87
C LEU A 54 11.36 15.40 -1.30
N GLU A 55 11.70 16.69 -1.22
CA GLU A 55 10.74 17.73 -0.82
C GLU A 55 9.61 17.88 -1.86
N LYS A 56 9.94 17.72 -3.14
CA LYS A 56 9.02 17.72 -4.28
C LYS A 56 8.92 16.34 -4.90
N LEU A 57 7.70 15.80 -4.99
CA LEU A 57 7.44 14.50 -5.61
C LEU A 57 7.57 14.59 -7.14
N ARG A 58 8.06 13.53 -7.77
CA ARG A 58 8.20 13.37 -9.23
C ARG A 58 6.85 13.00 -9.87
N VAL A 59 5.85 13.86 -9.72
CA VAL A 59 4.52 13.73 -10.34
C VAL A 59 4.22 14.93 -11.24
N ALA A 60 3.29 14.76 -12.19
CA ALA A 60 2.94 15.80 -13.17
C ALA A 60 2.30 17.04 -12.53
N ARG A 61 1.62 16.88 -11.40
CA ARG A 61 1.05 17.98 -10.59
C ARG A 61 2.07 18.39 -9.52
N ASP A 62 2.15 19.67 -9.17
CA ASP A 62 3.04 20.12 -8.10
C ASP A 62 2.56 19.55 -6.76
N TRP A 63 3.28 18.56 -6.24
CA TRP A 63 2.98 17.90 -4.97
C TRP A 63 4.21 17.94 -4.08
N ARG A 64 4.13 18.75 -3.02
CA ARG A 64 5.17 18.88 -1.99
C ARG A 64 4.70 18.27 -0.70
N VAL A 65 5.59 17.54 -0.03
CA VAL A 65 5.30 16.87 1.22
C VAL A 65 6.50 17.03 2.15
N PRO A 66 6.31 17.30 3.46
CA PRO A 66 7.41 17.41 4.40
C PRO A 66 8.35 16.20 4.34
N VAL A 67 9.67 16.45 4.39
CA VAL A 67 10.68 15.37 4.42
C VAL A 67 10.68 14.62 5.76
N THR A 68 10.03 15.14 6.79
CA THR A 68 9.84 14.51 8.10
C THR A 68 9.16 13.14 8.01
N ARG A 69 8.45 12.83 6.91
CA ARG A 69 7.93 11.48 6.63
C ARG A 69 9.01 10.39 6.64
N ASN A 70 10.26 10.77 6.36
CA ASN A 70 11.42 9.89 6.48
C ASN A 70 11.60 9.35 7.92
N VAL A 71 11.34 10.20 8.92
CA VAL A 71 11.40 9.83 10.34
C VAL A 71 10.31 8.81 10.65
N SER A 72 9.07 9.08 10.21
CA SER A 72 7.92 8.18 10.41
C SER A 72 8.16 6.82 9.78
N GLU A 73 8.72 6.77 8.56
CA GLU A 73 9.06 5.52 7.90
C GLU A 73 10.12 4.74 8.69
N VAL A 74 11.22 5.37 9.08
CA VAL A 74 12.30 4.70 9.85
C VAL A 74 11.79 4.17 11.18
N GLU A 75 10.97 4.95 11.89
CA GLU A 75 10.39 4.50 13.16
C GLU A 75 9.42 3.35 12.97
N TRP A 76 8.56 3.39 11.93
CA TRP A 76 7.65 2.31 11.62
C TRP A 76 8.41 1.02 11.29
N LEU A 77 9.44 1.09 10.44
CA LEU A 77 10.26 -0.08 10.07
C LEU A 77 10.91 -0.73 11.30
N ARG A 78 11.40 0.08 12.25
CA ARG A 78 11.97 -0.41 13.51
C ARG A 78 10.93 -1.09 14.39
N VAL A 79 9.74 -0.51 14.52
CA VAL A 79 8.64 -1.11 15.30
C VAL A 79 8.20 -2.43 14.66
N ALA A 80 7.96 -2.43 13.34
CA ALA A 80 7.55 -3.63 12.62
C ALA A 80 8.56 -4.77 12.78
N ALA A 81 9.86 -4.50 12.61
CA ALA A 81 10.91 -5.51 12.78
C ALA A 81 11.06 -6.01 14.23
N GLN A 82 10.70 -5.19 15.22
CA GLN A 82 10.68 -5.59 16.63
C GLN A 82 9.49 -6.50 16.95
N VAL A 83 8.31 -6.19 16.40
CA VAL A 83 7.07 -6.94 16.65
C VAL A 83 7.04 -8.25 15.87
N VAL A 84 7.35 -8.19 14.58
CA VAL A 84 7.41 -9.35 13.69
C VAL A 84 8.80 -9.37 13.05
N PRO A 85 9.71 -10.22 13.55
CA PRO A 85 11.03 -10.39 12.94
C PRO A 85 10.91 -10.65 11.44
N HIS A 86 11.75 -9.98 10.64
CA HIS A 86 11.77 -10.05 9.17
C HIS A 86 10.60 -9.39 8.44
N ALA A 87 9.61 -8.79 9.12
CA ALA A 87 8.51 -8.09 8.46
C ALA A 87 8.87 -6.73 7.86
N ALA A 88 10.08 -6.22 8.12
CA ALA A 88 10.60 -4.97 7.57
C ALA A 88 12.11 -5.08 7.40
N PRO A 89 12.73 -4.38 6.42
CA PRO A 89 14.18 -4.30 6.29
C PRO A 89 14.80 -3.67 7.53
N ARG A 90 15.94 -4.20 7.97
CA ARG A 90 16.66 -3.62 9.11
C ARG A 90 17.21 -2.24 8.73
N VAL A 91 16.86 -1.23 9.51
CA VAL A 91 17.46 0.11 9.40
C VAL A 91 18.90 0.07 9.94
N LEU A 92 19.86 0.46 9.10
CA LEU A 92 21.28 0.46 9.42
C LEU A 92 21.77 1.81 9.96
N ALA A 93 21.25 2.91 9.40
CA ALA A 93 21.57 4.26 9.81
C ALA A 93 20.44 5.22 9.38
N HIS A 94 20.28 6.35 10.07
CA HIS A 94 19.29 7.37 9.73
C HIS A 94 19.84 8.75 10.07
N ASP A 95 19.72 9.68 9.12
CA ASP A 95 19.97 11.10 9.26
C ASP A 95 18.68 11.86 8.96
N ALA A 96 17.99 12.27 10.03
CA ALA A 96 16.73 12.97 9.96
C ALA A 96 16.86 14.37 9.32
N ALA A 97 18.01 15.03 9.48
CA ALA A 97 18.24 16.36 8.92
C ALA A 97 18.44 16.29 7.40
N LEU A 98 19.14 15.26 6.93
CA LEU A 98 19.29 14.96 5.51
C LEU A 98 18.02 14.35 4.89
N GLY A 99 17.11 13.82 5.72
CA GLY A 99 15.95 13.06 5.29
C GLY A 99 16.34 11.76 4.58
N ALA A 100 17.39 11.10 5.08
CA ALA A 100 17.95 9.90 4.47
C ALA A 100 18.18 8.79 5.49
N PHE A 101 17.96 7.54 5.08
CA PHE A 101 18.34 6.38 5.86
C PHE A 101 18.94 5.29 4.98
N ALA A 102 19.79 4.48 5.60
CA ALA A 102 20.31 3.26 5.03
C ALA A 102 19.61 2.07 5.67
N MET A 103 19.28 1.07 4.86
CA MET A 103 18.63 -0.16 5.30
C MET A 103 19.24 -1.38 4.60
N GLU A 104 18.92 -2.56 5.11
CA GLU A 104 19.24 -3.82 4.45
C GLU A 104 18.76 -3.80 2.99
N TYR A 105 19.63 -4.27 2.08
CA TYR A 105 19.25 -4.51 0.69
C TYR A 105 18.73 -5.94 0.57
N LEU A 106 17.49 -6.09 0.14
CA LEU A 106 16.83 -7.36 -0.08
C LEU A 106 16.84 -7.65 -1.58
N ASP A 107 17.54 -8.70 -1.99
CA ASP A 107 17.68 -9.04 -3.40
C ASP A 107 16.35 -9.53 -3.97
N SER A 108 15.94 -8.97 -5.11
CA SER A 108 14.69 -9.33 -5.80
C SER A 108 14.61 -10.78 -6.25
N ALA A 109 15.75 -11.49 -6.37
CA ALA A 109 15.76 -12.91 -6.66
C ALA A 109 15.09 -13.73 -5.53
N ASP A 110 15.36 -13.36 -4.28
CA ASP A 110 14.84 -14.03 -3.08
C ASP A 110 13.64 -13.29 -2.46
N HIS A 111 13.48 -12.00 -2.81
CA HIS A 111 12.44 -11.11 -2.30
C HIS A 111 11.70 -10.42 -3.46
N PRO A 112 11.04 -11.17 -4.37
CA PRO A 112 10.30 -10.57 -5.47
C PRO A 112 9.20 -9.64 -4.96
N VAL A 113 9.00 -8.53 -5.66
CA VAL A 113 7.91 -7.58 -5.36
C VAL A 113 6.56 -8.27 -5.60
N TRP A 114 5.68 -8.28 -4.59
CA TRP A 114 4.41 -9.01 -4.67
C TRP A 114 3.52 -8.52 -5.81
N LYS A 115 3.52 -7.21 -6.10
CA LYS A 115 2.86 -6.66 -7.30
C LYS A 115 3.33 -7.33 -8.59
N ALA A 116 4.63 -7.60 -8.75
CA ALA A 116 5.17 -8.23 -9.95
C ALA A 116 4.73 -9.70 -10.06
N GLN A 117 4.71 -10.42 -8.94
CA GLN A 117 4.16 -11.78 -8.90
C GLN A 117 2.68 -11.81 -9.29
N LEU A 118 1.87 -10.92 -8.71
CA LEU A 118 0.44 -10.85 -9.03
C LEU A 118 0.21 -10.42 -10.49
N ALA A 119 1.04 -9.53 -11.04
CA ALA A 119 1.00 -9.15 -12.46
C ALA A 119 1.32 -10.32 -13.40
N ALA A 120 2.16 -11.26 -12.94
CA ALA A 120 2.43 -12.52 -13.64
C ALA A 120 1.33 -13.58 -13.43
N GLY A 121 0.23 -13.23 -12.74
CA GLY A 121 -0.87 -14.15 -12.42
C GLY A 121 -0.59 -15.11 -11.26
N TYR A 122 0.51 -14.94 -10.54
CA TYR A 122 0.83 -15.75 -9.37
C TYR A 122 0.04 -15.25 -8.15
N ALA A 123 -1.07 -15.93 -7.85
CA ALA A 123 -1.93 -15.67 -6.71
C ALA A 123 -1.74 -16.73 -5.61
N ASP A 124 -0.72 -16.54 -4.76
CA ASP A 124 -0.50 -17.40 -3.59
C ASP A 124 -1.41 -16.99 -2.42
N VAL A 125 -2.44 -17.80 -2.20
CA VAL A 125 -3.43 -17.64 -1.12
C VAL A 125 -2.77 -17.72 0.26
N ALA A 126 -1.79 -18.61 0.44
CA ALA A 126 -1.10 -18.74 1.71
C ALA A 126 -0.21 -17.53 1.99
N PHE A 127 0.40 -16.94 0.97
CA PHE A 127 1.15 -15.68 1.13
C PHE A 127 0.21 -14.53 1.49
N ALA A 128 -0.96 -14.41 0.86
CA ALA A 128 -1.95 -13.39 1.21
C ALA A 128 -2.43 -13.51 2.67
N ALA A 129 -2.64 -14.73 3.16
CA ALA A 129 -2.93 -14.98 4.58
C ALA A 129 -1.77 -14.52 5.49
N ARG A 130 -0.51 -14.81 5.12
CA ARG A 130 0.68 -14.32 5.86
C ARG A 130 0.76 -12.79 5.89
N VAL A 131 0.39 -12.11 4.81
CA VAL A 131 0.27 -10.64 4.78
C VAL A 131 -0.77 -10.17 5.81
N GLY A 132 -1.97 -10.75 5.82
CA GLY A 132 -3.01 -10.44 6.80
C GLY A 132 -2.55 -10.64 8.24
N ASN A 133 -1.89 -11.76 8.52
CA ASN A 133 -1.29 -12.07 9.82
C ASN A 133 -0.27 -11.01 10.24
N THR A 134 0.73 -10.72 9.40
CA THR A 134 1.82 -9.80 9.74
C THR A 134 1.30 -8.40 10.07
N ILE A 135 0.35 -7.87 9.29
CA ILE A 135 -0.22 -6.53 9.53
C ILE A 135 -1.01 -6.55 10.84
N ALA A 136 -1.86 -7.57 11.06
CA ALA A 136 -2.65 -7.68 12.28
C ALA A 136 -1.77 -7.79 13.53
N THR A 137 -0.66 -8.56 13.49
CA THR A 137 0.28 -8.64 14.61
C THR A 137 0.91 -7.28 14.94
N ILE A 138 1.27 -6.48 13.93
CA ILE A 138 1.82 -5.13 14.13
C ILE A 138 0.75 -4.21 14.76
N HIS A 139 -0.48 -4.27 14.28
CA HIS A 139 -1.58 -3.50 14.86
C HIS A 139 -1.88 -3.91 16.31
N ALA A 140 -1.99 -5.22 16.59
CA ALA A 140 -2.20 -5.74 17.94
C ALA A 140 -1.14 -5.24 18.93
N ALA A 141 0.14 -5.34 18.55
CA ALA A 141 1.26 -4.96 19.42
C ALA A 141 1.36 -3.44 19.67
N THR A 142 0.67 -2.63 18.87
CA THR A 142 0.70 -1.16 18.97
C THR A 142 -0.65 -0.56 19.38
N ALA A 143 -1.67 -1.39 19.53
CA ALA A 143 -3.03 -0.95 19.84
C ALA A 143 -3.11 -0.26 21.21
N HIS A 144 -3.93 0.78 21.30
CA HIS A 144 -4.20 1.56 22.52
C HIS A 144 -2.96 2.07 23.28
N SER A 145 -1.87 2.31 22.56
CA SER A 145 -0.61 2.80 23.11
C SER A 145 -0.47 4.32 23.00
N ASP A 146 -0.54 5.01 24.13
CA ASP A 146 -0.24 6.44 24.23
C ASP A 146 1.17 6.80 23.72
N ASN A 147 2.12 5.88 23.84
CA ASN A 147 3.49 6.09 23.35
C ASN A 147 3.50 6.19 21.82
N TYR A 148 2.86 5.23 21.13
CA TYR A 148 2.78 5.25 19.68
C TYR A 148 1.87 6.37 19.18
N ALA A 149 0.78 6.67 19.90
CA ALA A 149 -0.08 7.82 19.60
C ALA A 149 0.70 9.14 19.55
N ARG A 150 1.58 9.41 20.54
CA ARG A 150 2.40 10.62 20.55
C ARG A 150 3.48 10.62 19.47
N ARG A 151 4.13 9.49 19.23
CA ARG A 151 5.24 9.38 18.26
C ARG A 151 4.78 9.44 16.81
N PHE A 152 3.56 8.98 16.54
CA PHE A 152 2.98 8.90 15.20
C PHE A 152 1.76 9.81 15.04
N ALA A 153 1.75 10.97 15.71
CA ALA A 153 0.76 12.04 15.54
C ALA A 153 0.93 12.77 14.18
N ASN A 154 0.90 11.99 13.10
CA ASN A 154 1.19 12.41 11.72
C ASN A 154 -0.10 12.66 10.92
N ASP A 155 -1.17 13.06 11.59
CA ASP A 155 -2.52 13.25 11.04
C ASP A 155 -2.52 14.09 9.76
N ALA A 156 -1.86 15.25 9.79
CA ALA A 156 -1.80 16.17 8.66
C ALA A 156 -1.06 15.55 7.46
N LEU A 157 -0.02 14.74 7.72
CA LEU A 157 0.72 14.05 6.67
C LEU A 157 -0.15 12.95 6.05
N PHE A 158 -0.74 12.08 6.88
CA PHE A 158 -1.63 11.01 6.42
C PHE A 158 -2.82 11.56 5.65
N HIS A 159 -3.47 12.61 6.17
CA HIS A 159 -4.55 13.31 5.46
C HIS A 159 -4.12 13.76 4.07
N ALA A 160 -3.02 14.52 3.98
CA ALA A 160 -2.55 15.11 2.73
C ALA A 160 -2.15 14.09 1.65
N ILE A 161 -1.68 12.90 2.04
CA ILE A 161 -1.17 11.89 1.09
C ILE A 161 -2.07 10.68 0.93
N ARG A 162 -3.07 10.48 1.79
CA ARG A 162 -4.03 9.37 1.69
C ARG A 162 -5.48 9.85 1.65
N LEU A 163 -5.97 10.56 2.65
CA LEU A 163 -7.41 10.90 2.69
C LEU A 163 -7.81 11.92 1.61
N GLU A 164 -7.05 12.99 1.44
CA GLU A 164 -7.32 14.01 0.43
C GLU A 164 -7.30 13.42 -1.00
N PRO A 165 -6.22 12.78 -1.47
CA PRO A 165 -6.15 12.32 -2.85
C PRO A 165 -7.10 11.16 -3.18
N TYR A 166 -7.56 10.40 -2.17
CA TYR A 166 -8.41 9.23 -2.39
C TYR A 166 -9.88 9.52 -2.10
N LEU A 167 -10.22 10.12 -0.96
CA LEU A 167 -11.63 10.30 -0.57
C LEU A 167 -12.13 11.69 -0.97
N GLU A 168 -11.44 12.76 -0.58
CA GLU A 168 -11.93 14.13 -0.74
C GLU A 168 -11.88 14.61 -2.21
N ALA A 169 -10.81 14.25 -2.92
CA ALA A 169 -10.73 14.52 -4.35
C ALA A 169 -11.78 13.73 -5.16
N THR A 170 -12.09 12.50 -4.74
CA THR A 170 -13.16 11.71 -5.38
C THR A 170 -14.52 12.32 -5.07
N ALA A 171 -14.74 12.86 -3.87
CA ALA A 171 -15.96 13.58 -3.51
C ALA A 171 -16.24 14.77 -4.45
N GLN A 172 -15.20 15.47 -4.90
CA GLN A 172 -15.35 16.57 -5.87
C GLN A 172 -15.84 16.10 -7.25
N ALA A 173 -15.48 14.87 -7.65
CA ALA A 173 -15.93 14.29 -8.90
C ALA A 173 -17.33 13.66 -8.83
N TYR A 174 -17.82 13.39 -7.62
CA TYR A 174 -19.09 12.70 -7.36
C TYR A 174 -19.96 13.46 -6.36
N PRO A 175 -20.68 14.54 -6.80
CA PRO A 175 -21.47 15.37 -5.90
C PRO A 175 -22.50 14.60 -5.06
N ASP A 176 -23.15 13.59 -5.64
CA ASP A 176 -24.15 12.77 -4.95
C ASP A 176 -23.56 11.87 -3.84
N LEU A 177 -22.23 11.64 -3.88
CA LEU A 177 -21.51 10.87 -2.87
C LEU A 177 -20.64 11.74 -1.95
N ALA A 178 -20.61 13.05 -2.19
CA ALA A 178 -19.60 13.92 -1.61
C ALA A 178 -19.66 13.94 -0.07
N ASP A 179 -20.86 14.09 0.49
CA ASP A 179 -21.04 14.13 1.95
C ASP A 179 -20.60 12.83 2.62
N MET A 180 -20.91 11.67 2.00
CA MET A 180 -20.53 10.35 2.50
C MET A 180 -19.00 10.16 2.46
N LEU A 181 -18.35 10.52 1.36
CA LEU A 181 -16.90 10.42 1.21
C LEU A 181 -16.16 11.38 2.14
N MET A 182 -16.67 12.60 2.33
CA MET A 182 -16.10 13.57 3.26
C MET A 182 -16.30 13.14 4.72
N GLN A 183 -17.43 12.52 5.05
CA GLN A 183 -17.67 11.95 6.38
C GLN A 183 -16.73 10.79 6.66
N LEU A 184 -16.58 9.87 5.71
CA LEU A 184 -15.64 8.74 5.80
C LEU A 184 -14.19 9.21 6.00
N SER A 185 -13.78 10.29 5.32
CA SER A 185 -12.47 10.93 5.54
C SER A 185 -12.31 11.39 7.00
N ARG A 186 -13.30 12.12 7.54
CA ARG A 186 -13.27 12.61 8.92
C ARG A 186 -13.26 11.48 9.95
N ASP A 187 -14.10 10.47 9.77
CA ASP A 187 -14.22 9.35 10.72
C ASP A 187 -12.95 8.49 10.74
N THR A 188 -12.36 8.27 9.56
CA THR A 188 -11.06 7.60 9.45
C THR A 188 -10.00 8.40 10.21
N LEU A 189 -9.93 9.72 9.99
CA LEU A 189 -8.94 10.58 10.64
C LEU A 189 -9.10 10.63 12.17
N ALA A 190 -10.35 10.65 12.65
CA ALA A 190 -10.69 10.75 14.06
C ALA A 190 -10.44 9.45 14.86
N THR A 191 -10.42 8.30 14.19
CA THR A 191 -10.23 7.00 14.83
C THR A 191 -8.75 6.77 15.17
N LYS A 192 -8.44 6.53 16.46
CA LYS A 192 -7.07 6.36 16.99
C LYS A 192 -6.93 5.03 17.73
N VAL A 193 -6.48 3.99 17.04
CA VAL A 193 -6.45 2.64 17.60
C VAL A 193 -5.06 2.02 17.57
N ALA A 194 -4.34 2.05 16.45
CA ALA A 194 -3.07 1.35 16.29
C ALA A 194 -2.08 2.10 15.38
N LEU A 195 -0.83 1.62 15.32
CA LEU A 195 0.17 2.13 14.38
C LEU A 195 -0.10 1.58 12.98
N VAL A 196 -0.60 2.44 12.10
CA VAL A 196 -0.98 2.14 10.72
C VAL A 196 0.20 2.45 9.79
N HIS A 197 0.46 1.59 8.81
CA HIS A 197 1.46 1.80 7.76
C HIS A 197 1.01 2.87 6.76
N GLY A 198 -0.27 2.84 6.37
CA GLY A 198 -0.93 3.81 5.50
C GLY A 198 -0.69 3.62 4.00
N ASP A 199 0.06 2.60 3.57
CA ASP A 199 0.27 2.25 2.15
C ASP A 199 0.58 0.75 1.99
N VAL A 200 -0.24 -0.09 2.61
CA VAL A 200 -0.15 -1.54 2.44
C VAL A 200 -0.66 -1.91 1.05
N SER A 201 0.18 -1.71 0.05
CA SER A 201 -0.08 -2.06 -1.33
C SER A 201 0.93 -3.10 -1.83
N PRO A 202 0.56 -3.99 -2.76
CA PRO A 202 1.48 -5.04 -3.21
C PRO A 202 2.80 -4.55 -3.84
N LYS A 203 2.90 -3.26 -4.23
CA LYS A 203 4.17 -2.66 -4.69
C LYS A 203 5.17 -2.47 -3.55
N ASN A 204 4.67 -2.34 -2.32
CA ASN A 204 5.43 -2.06 -1.11
C ASN A 204 5.63 -3.32 -0.26
N ILE A 205 5.35 -4.50 -0.82
CA ILE A 205 5.47 -5.78 -0.12
C ILE A 205 6.39 -6.67 -0.96
N LEU A 206 7.48 -7.14 -0.35
CA LEU A 206 8.31 -8.19 -0.92
C LEU A 206 7.87 -9.54 -0.40
N ALA A 207 7.82 -10.55 -1.27
CA ALA A 207 7.59 -11.92 -0.88
C ALA A 207 8.91 -12.59 -0.51
N GLY A 208 9.34 -12.39 0.73
CA GLY A 208 10.57 -12.98 1.25
C GLY A 208 10.43 -14.45 1.68
N PRO A 209 11.55 -15.15 1.88
CA PRO A 209 11.56 -16.56 2.27
C PRO A 209 10.96 -16.82 3.65
N GLN A 210 10.98 -15.81 4.54
CA GLN A 210 10.41 -15.89 5.90
C GLN A 210 9.00 -15.30 5.99
N GLY A 211 8.46 -14.76 4.90
CA GLY A 211 7.16 -14.08 4.90
C GLY A 211 7.19 -12.72 4.20
N PRO A 212 6.10 -11.95 4.33
CA PRO A 212 5.99 -10.63 3.72
C PRO A 212 6.92 -9.62 4.40
N VAL A 213 7.65 -8.85 3.59
CA VAL A 213 8.44 -7.71 4.06
C VAL A 213 7.79 -6.42 3.58
N LEU A 214 7.32 -5.59 4.51
CA LEU A 214 6.69 -4.31 4.25
C LEU A 214 7.74 -3.20 4.11
N LEU A 215 7.55 -2.35 3.11
CA LEU A 215 8.42 -1.25 2.72
C LEU A 215 7.61 0.06 2.63
N ASP A 216 8.30 1.20 2.59
CA ASP A 216 7.68 2.48 2.20
C ASP A 216 6.53 2.93 3.11
N ALA A 217 6.73 2.81 4.42
CA ALA A 217 5.80 3.29 5.46
C ALA A 217 5.87 4.82 5.66
N GLU A 218 6.05 5.60 4.59
CA GLU A 218 6.13 7.07 4.65
C GLU A 218 4.79 7.72 5.06
N CYS A 219 3.71 6.94 5.06
CA CYS A 219 2.38 7.34 5.49
C CYS A 219 2.04 6.92 6.92
N ALA A 220 3.02 6.42 7.66
CA ALA A 220 2.79 5.87 8.97
C ALA A 220 2.22 6.90 9.95
N TRP A 221 1.15 6.53 10.61
CA TRP A 221 0.43 7.36 11.58
C TRP A 221 -0.26 6.49 12.62
N TYR A 222 -0.64 7.08 13.75
CA TYR A 222 -1.48 6.41 14.74
C TYR A 222 -2.95 6.68 14.43
N GLY A 223 -3.69 5.63 14.07
CA GLY A 223 -4.98 5.79 13.42
C GLY A 223 -5.84 4.54 13.35
N ASP A 224 -6.72 4.49 12.35
CA ASP A 224 -7.63 3.37 12.11
C ASP A 224 -6.94 2.21 11.38
N PRO A 225 -6.73 1.04 12.01
CA PRO A 225 -6.14 -0.14 11.37
C PRO A 225 -7.00 -0.71 10.24
N ALA A 226 -8.30 -0.38 10.17
CA ALA A 226 -9.16 -0.77 9.06
C ALA A 226 -8.66 -0.22 7.71
N PHE A 227 -7.94 0.91 7.71
CA PHE A 227 -7.41 1.51 6.49
C PHE A 227 -6.42 0.60 5.77
N ASP A 228 -5.42 0.06 6.47
CA ASP A 228 -4.41 -0.80 5.86
C ASP A 228 -5.00 -2.09 5.29
N LEU A 229 -5.98 -2.67 6.01
CA LEU A 229 -6.73 -3.83 5.53
C LEU A 229 -7.48 -3.50 4.22
N ALA A 230 -8.30 -2.46 4.24
CA ALA A 230 -9.08 -2.04 3.07
C ALA A 230 -8.17 -1.67 1.88
N PHE A 231 -7.06 -0.98 2.13
CA PHE A 231 -6.11 -0.55 1.11
C PHE A 231 -5.44 -1.73 0.41
N CYS A 232 -5.05 -2.77 1.17
CA CYS A 232 -4.47 -3.98 0.59
C CYS A 232 -5.50 -4.82 -0.17
N LEU A 233 -6.69 -4.99 0.40
CA LEU A 233 -7.79 -5.74 -0.21
C LEU A 233 -8.28 -5.11 -1.53
N ASN A 234 -8.30 -3.77 -1.61
CA ASN A 234 -8.61 -3.03 -2.84
C ASN A 234 -7.74 -3.50 -4.01
N HIS A 235 -6.46 -3.76 -3.74
CA HIS A 235 -5.54 -4.24 -4.75
C HIS A 235 -5.74 -5.69 -5.18
N MET A 236 -6.46 -6.51 -4.42
CA MET A 236 -6.89 -7.84 -4.90
C MET A 236 -8.07 -7.69 -5.86
N LEU A 237 -9.02 -6.79 -5.56
CA LEU A 237 -10.17 -6.51 -6.44
C LEU A 237 -9.73 -5.90 -7.78
N LEU A 238 -8.90 -4.85 -7.76
CA LEU A 238 -8.42 -4.16 -8.96
C LEU A 238 -7.65 -5.09 -9.91
N LYS A 239 -6.90 -6.05 -9.37
CA LYS A 239 -6.10 -7.00 -10.17
C LYS A 239 -6.94 -8.00 -10.95
N CYS A 240 -8.19 -8.22 -10.56
CA CYS A 240 -9.15 -9.00 -11.35
C CYS A 240 -9.36 -8.42 -12.77
N LEU A 241 -9.16 -7.12 -12.96
CA LEU A 241 -9.19 -6.47 -14.28
C LEU A 241 -7.82 -6.55 -14.97
N TRP A 242 -6.73 -6.47 -14.22
CA TRP A 242 -5.38 -6.49 -14.79
C TRP A 242 -4.99 -7.87 -15.34
N VAL A 243 -5.32 -8.94 -14.61
CA VAL A 243 -4.98 -10.32 -14.99
C VAL A 243 -6.23 -11.20 -14.91
N PRO A 244 -7.14 -11.12 -15.90
CA PRO A 244 -8.44 -11.80 -15.87
C PRO A 244 -8.38 -13.31 -15.61
N GLN A 245 -7.37 -14.00 -16.15
CA GLN A 245 -7.17 -15.43 -15.96
C GLN A 245 -6.87 -15.83 -14.50
N ALA A 246 -6.42 -14.89 -13.67
CA ALA A 246 -6.09 -15.12 -12.26
C ALA A 246 -7.18 -14.59 -11.29
N ARG A 247 -8.34 -14.16 -11.80
CA ARG A 247 -9.46 -13.59 -11.00
C ARG A 247 -9.83 -14.43 -9.79
N ALA A 248 -10.06 -15.72 -9.99
CA ALA A 248 -10.44 -16.63 -8.91
C ALA A 248 -9.35 -16.70 -7.82
N GLY A 249 -8.08 -16.70 -8.23
CA GLY A 249 -6.94 -16.66 -7.32
C GLY A 249 -6.88 -15.35 -6.51
N PHE A 250 -7.09 -14.19 -7.14
CA PHE A 250 -7.09 -12.92 -6.41
C PHE A 250 -8.26 -12.79 -5.43
N LEU A 251 -9.44 -13.29 -5.79
CA LEU A 251 -10.57 -13.33 -4.86
C LEU A 251 -10.29 -14.29 -3.69
N ALA A 252 -9.65 -15.43 -3.94
CA ALA A 252 -9.21 -16.31 -2.85
C ALA A 252 -8.13 -15.66 -1.96
N CYS A 253 -7.20 -14.90 -2.54
CA CYS A 253 -6.23 -14.11 -1.76
C CYS A 253 -6.92 -13.03 -0.92
N PHE A 254 -7.95 -12.37 -1.45
CA PHE A 254 -8.79 -11.43 -0.68
C PHE A 254 -9.39 -12.13 0.53
N ASP A 255 -10.05 -13.27 0.30
CA ASP A 255 -10.77 -14.01 1.33
C ASP A 255 -9.80 -14.48 2.44
N ALA A 256 -8.64 -15.02 2.05
CA ALA A 256 -7.63 -15.49 3.00
C ALA A 256 -6.98 -14.35 3.79
N LEU A 257 -6.64 -13.23 3.14
CA LEU A 257 -6.07 -12.06 3.83
C LEU A 257 -7.07 -11.49 4.85
N ALA A 258 -8.31 -11.25 4.42
CA ALA A 258 -9.36 -10.70 5.27
C ALA A 258 -9.66 -11.62 6.47
N ALA A 259 -9.86 -12.92 6.22
CA ALA A 259 -10.14 -13.89 7.27
C ALA A 259 -9.00 -13.98 8.29
N THR A 260 -7.75 -14.11 7.83
CA THR A 260 -6.59 -14.20 8.74
C THR A 260 -6.39 -12.92 9.52
N TYR A 261 -6.54 -11.75 8.89
CA TYR A 261 -6.43 -10.47 9.59
C TYR A 261 -7.49 -10.36 10.70
N LEU A 262 -8.77 -10.59 10.37
CA LEU A 262 -9.88 -10.46 11.32
C LEU A 262 -9.82 -11.47 12.46
N GLN A 263 -9.30 -12.68 12.22
CA GLN A 263 -9.05 -13.68 13.27
C GLN A 263 -8.01 -13.23 14.31
N HIS A 264 -7.09 -12.35 13.92
CA HIS A 264 -6.04 -11.82 14.80
C HIS A 264 -6.45 -10.53 15.51
N VAL A 265 -7.63 -9.97 15.20
CA VAL A 265 -8.12 -8.77 15.89
C VAL A 265 -8.57 -9.15 17.30
N ASP A 266 -7.74 -8.80 18.29
CA ASP A 266 -8.01 -9.00 19.72
C ASP A 266 -8.05 -7.68 20.53
N TRP A 267 -7.71 -6.56 19.89
CA TRP A 267 -7.64 -5.23 20.51
C TRP A 267 -8.93 -4.41 20.40
N GLU A 268 -9.88 -4.83 19.57
CA GLU A 268 -11.23 -4.26 19.47
C GLU A 268 -12.22 -5.33 18.99
N ALA A 269 -13.51 -4.98 18.86
CA ALA A 269 -14.49 -5.92 18.31
C ALA A 269 -14.22 -6.16 16.80
N PRO A 270 -13.96 -7.41 16.35
CA PRO A 270 -13.62 -7.66 14.94
C PRO A 270 -14.69 -7.18 13.95
N ALA A 271 -15.97 -7.31 14.31
CA ALA A 271 -17.09 -6.83 13.48
C ALA A 271 -17.09 -5.30 13.31
N GLY A 272 -16.64 -4.55 14.31
CA GLY A 272 -16.52 -3.09 14.23
C GLY A 272 -15.42 -2.67 13.27
N LEU A 273 -14.25 -3.33 13.33
CA LEU A 273 -13.16 -3.11 12.38
C LEU A 273 -13.56 -3.52 10.97
N GLU A 274 -14.19 -4.69 10.79
CA GLU A 274 -14.64 -5.17 9.49
C GLU A 274 -15.59 -4.18 8.82
N ARG A 275 -16.55 -3.63 9.57
CA ARG A 275 -17.46 -2.60 9.06
C ARG A 275 -16.72 -1.39 8.52
N ARG A 276 -15.78 -0.83 9.30
CA ARG A 276 -14.99 0.34 8.85
C ARG A 276 -14.16 0.00 7.59
N ALA A 277 -13.60 -1.20 7.52
CA ALA A 277 -12.86 -1.65 6.33
C ALA A 277 -13.80 -1.83 5.11
N ALA A 278 -15.01 -2.35 5.32
CA ALA A 278 -16.02 -2.53 4.28
C ALA A 278 -16.62 -1.21 3.77
N GLU A 279 -16.64 -0.16 4.61
CA GLU A 279 -16.98 1.21 4.22
C GLU A 279 -15.85 1.89 3.43
N LEU A 280 -14.59 1.71 3.86
CA LEU A 280 -13.41 2.25 3.20
C LEU A 280 -13.15 1.65 1.83
N LEU A 281 -13.31 0.34 1.69
CA LEU A 281 -12.90 -0.41 0.52
C LEU A 281 -13.56 0.07 -0.80
N PRO A 282 -14.89 0.24 -0.90
CA PRO A 282 -15.54 0.79 -2.09
C PRO A 282 -15.08 2.20 -2.44
N ALA A 283 -14.87 3.06 -1.43
CA ALA A 283 -14.40 4.43 -1.64
C ALA A 283 -12.97 4.46 -2.19
N LEU A 284 -12.07 3.65 -1.62
CA LEU A 284 -10.72 3.45 -2.13
C LEU A 284 -10.72 2.81 -3.53
N PHE A 285 -11.67 1.93 -3.81
CA PHE A 285 -11.82 1.28 -5.12
C PHE A 285 -12.19 2.29 -6.21
N LEU A 286 -13.18 3.15 -5.95
CA LEU A 286 -13.56 4.26 -6.84
C LEU A 286 -12.41 5.26 -7.03
N ALA A 287 -11.72 5.61 -5.94
CA ALA A 287 -10.60 6.53 -5.98
C ALA A 287 -9.43 6.05 -6.87
N ARG A 288 -9.25 4.74 -7.01
CA ARG A 288 -8.19 4.17 -7.85
C ARG A 288 -8.52 4.22 -9.36
N VAL A 289 -9.71 4.66 -9.74
CA VAL A 289 -10.03 4.93 -11.16
C VAL A 289 -10.29 6.41 -11.43
N ASP A 290 -10.89 7.15 -10.48
CA ASP A 290 -11.31 8.55 -10.70
C ASP A 290 -10.76 9.56 -9.67
N GLY A 291 -10.00 9.10 -8.68
CA GLY A 291 -9.32 9.98 -7.71
C GLY A 291 -8.00 10.55 -8.25
N LYS A 292 -7.22 11.21 -7.38
CA LYS A 292 -5.93 11.81 -7.78
C LYS A 292 -4.78 10.81 -7.94
N SER A 293 -4.99 9.57 -7.50
CA SER A 293 -3.99 8.49 -7.53
C SER A 293 -4.59 7.23 -8.17
N PRO A 294 -4.84 7.22 -9.49
CA PRO A 294 -5.36 6.03 -10.16
C PRO A 294 -4.32 4.90 -10.23
N VAL A 295 -4.79 3.65 -10.41
CA VAL A 295 -3.90 2.55 -10.83
C VAL A 295 -3.44 2.75 -12.27
N GLU A 296 -2.17 2.46 -12.54
CA GLU A 296 -1.57 2.68 -13.85
C GLU A 296 -1.96 1.62 -14.90
N TYR A 297 -2.55 0.49 -14.46
CA TYR A 297 -2.89 -0.64 -15.33
C TYR A 297 -4.38 -0.71 -15.72
N ILE A 298 -5.26 0.10 -15.12
CA ILE A 298 -6.67 0.21 -15.54
C ILE A 298 -6.82 1.50 -16.34
N VAL A 299 -6.69 1.38 -17.66
CA VAL A 299 -6.63 2.53 -18.56
C VAL A 299 -7.88 2.71 -19.40
N ASN A 300 -8.56 1.61 -19.76
CA ASN A 300 -9.74 1.67 -20.61
C ASN A 300 -10.99 2.05 -19.79
N GLU A 301 -11.91 2.79 -20.41
CA GLU A 301 -13.12 3.27 -19.72
C GLU A 301 -14.11 2.15 -19.38
N ALA A 302 -14.13 1.05 -20.14
CA ALA A 302 -15.01 -0.08 -19.85
C ALA A 302 -14.71 -0.70 -18.47
N ASP A 303 -13.43 -0.86 -18.15
CA ASP A 303 -12.98 -1.40 -16.87
C ASP A 303 -13.17 -0.41 -15.72
N LYS A 304 -12.95 0.89 -15.95
CA LYS A 304 -13.30 1.92 -14.95
C LYS A 304 -14.80 1.93 -14.67
N GLU A 305 -15.61 1.79 -15.70
CA GLU A 305 -17.06 1.73 -15.56
C GLU A 305 -17.51 0.50 -14.75
N ARG A 306 -16.84 -0.66 -14.90
CA ARG A 306 -17.10 -1.81 -14.01
C ARG A 306 -16.84 -1.46 -12.54
N VAL A 307 -15.74 -0.77 -12.25
CA VAL A 307 -15.41 -0.32 -10.89
C VAL A 307 -16.51 0.60 -10.37
N ARG A 308 -16.93 1.61 -11.14
CA ARG A 308 -17.99 2.56 -10.78
C ARG A 308 -19.31 1.86 -10.46
N ARG A 309 -19.75 0.94 -11.32
CA ARG A 309 -21.00 0.17 -11.15
C ARG A 309 -21.08 -0.61 -9.83
N VAL A 310 -19.94 -1.02 -9.27
CA VAL A 310 -19.88 -1.72 -7.99
C VAL A 310 -19.62 -0.78 -6.83
N ALA A 311 -18.68 0.15 -6.97
CA ALA A 311 -18.29 1.04 -5.90
C ALA A 311 -19.38 2.05 -5.52
N ILE A 312 -20.03 2.68 -6.50
CA ILE A 312 -21.02 3.76 -6.25
C ILE A 312 -22.19 3.27 -5.38
N PRO A 313 -22.87 2.15 -5.68
CA PRO A 313 -23.95 1.66 -4.82
C PRO A 313 -23.47 1.27 -3.42
N LEU A 314 -22.25 0.73 -3.30
CA LEU A 314 -21.68 0.33 -2.01
C LEU A 314 -21.20 1.53 -1.18
N ILE A 315 -20.92 2.69 -1.78
CA ILE A 315 -20.68 3.93 -1.05
C ILE A 315 -22.02 4.53 -0.60
N ALA A 316 -23.02 4.55 -1.49
CA ALA A 316 -24.35 5.09 -1.20
C ALA A 316 -25.14 4.25 -0.17
N SER A 317 -24.85 2.96 -0.08
CA SER A 317 -25.45 2.03 0.88
C SER A 317 -24.36 1.07 1.39
N PRO A 318 -23.57 1.51 2.40
CA PRO A 318 -22.45 0.75 2.90
C PRO A 318 -22.83 -0.63 3.42
N SER A 319 -21.94 -1.60 3.20
CA SER A 319 -22.05 -2.93 3.79
C SER A 319 -21.29 -3.01 5.10
N GLU A 320 -21.77 -3.85 6.01
CA GLU A 320 -21.05 -4.15 7.26
C GLU A 320 -19.97 -5.24 7.11
N GLN A 321 -19.88 -5.91 5.94
CA GLN A 321 -19.02 -7.07 5.75
C GLN A 321 -18.19 -6.95 4.47
N LEU A 322 -16.90 -7.30 4.57
CA LEU A 322 -15.99 -7.29 3.42
C LEU A 322 -16.41 -8.31 2.35
N ALA A 323 -16.98 -9.44 2.77
CA ALA A 323 -17.48 -10.48 1.88
C ALA A 323 -18.54 -9.94 0.90
N LYS A 324 -19.40 -9.01 1.32
CA LYS A 324 -20.42 -8.42 0.45
C LYS A 324 -19.83 -7.55 -0.65
N VAL A 325 -18.78 -6.79 -0.35
CA VAL A 325 -18.04 -6.00 -1.35
C VAL A 325 -17.37 -6.94 -2.37
N ARG A 326 -16.71 -7.99 -1.87
CA ARG A 326 -16.07 -9.02 -2.69
C ARG A 326 -17.07 -9.75 -3.59
N ASP A 327 -18.24 -10.12 -3.08
CA ASP A 327 -19.26 -10.86 -3.82
C ASP A 327 -19.93 -9.99 -4.89
N ALA A 328 -20.22 -8.72 -4.59
CA ALA A 328 -20.70 -7.76 -5.57
C ALA A 328 -19.71 -7.62 -6.74
N TRP A 329 -18.40 -7.62 -6.43
CA TRP A 329 -17.37 -7.58 -7.45
C TRP A 329 -17.29 -8.86 -8.28
N ALA A 330 -17.31 -10.03 -7.62
CA ALA A 330 -17.31 -11.32 -8.30
C ALA A 330 -18.51 -11.47 -9.26
N LEU A 331 -19.70 -11.04 -8.83
CA LEU A 331 -20.91 -11.02 -9.66
C LEU A 331 -20.75 -10.12 -10.88
N ALA A 332 -20.26 -8.89 -10.70
CA ALA A 332 -20.04 -7.94 -11.79
C ALA A 332 -19.02 -8.46 -12.82
N LEU A 333 -18.02 -9.24 -12.40
CA LEU A 333 -17.05 -9.88 -13.30
C LEU A 333 -17.63 -11.09 -14.05
N SER A 334 -18.67 -11.74 -13.51
CA SER A 334 -19.24 -12.98 -14.04
C SER A 334 -20.34 -12.72 -15.09
N ASN A 335 -21.11 -11.64 -14.91
CA ASN A 335 -22.25 -11.26 -15.77
C ASN A 335 -21.89 -10.92 -17.23
N GLU A 336 -20.60 -10.95 -17.61
CA GLU A 336 -20.16 -10.65 -18.98
C GLU A 336 -19.50 -11.82 -19.72
N VAL A 337 -19.21 -12.94 -19.05
CA VAL A 337 -18.89 -14.19 -19.78
C VAL A 337 -20.10 -14.63 -20.63
N ASP A 338 -21.30 -14.24 -20.21
CA ASP A 338 -22.58 -14.57 -20.87
C ASP A 338 -23.02 -13.54 -21.94
N THR A 339 -22.41 -12.35 -21.99
CA THR A 339 -22.67 -11.34 -23.05
C THR A 339 -21.67 -11.42 -24.20
N GLY A 340 -20.38 -11.65 -23.91
CA GLY A 340 -19.36 -11.84 -24.94
C GLY A 340 -19.60 -13.11 -25.78
N SER A 341 -20.11 -14.18 -25.17
CA SER A 341 -20.47 -15.42 -25.86
C SER A 341 -21.76 -15.33 -26.69
N ARG A 342 -22.65 -14.38 -26.40
CA ARG A 342 -23.84 -14.12 -27.23
C ARG A 342 -23.56 -13.20 -28.40
N GLU A 343 -22.70 -12.19 -28.23
CA GLU A 343 -22.27 -11.32 -29.34
C GLU A 343 -21.27 -11.99 -30.29
N GLU A 344 -20.35 -12.83 -29.80
CA GLU A 344 -19.45 -13.62 -30.67
C GLU A 344 -20.17 -14.72 -31.45
N ASN A 345 -21.26 -15.30 -30.91
CA ASN A 345 -22.07 -16.27 -31.65
C ASN A 345 -23.01 -15.61 -32.66
N ALA A 346 -23.53 -14.40 -32.38
CA ALA A 346 -24.34 -13.64 -33.35
C ALA A 346 -23.50 -13.06 -34.52
N ALA A 347 -22.21 -12.79 -34.29
CA ALA A 347 -21.28 -12.35 -35.34
C ALA A 347 -20.78 -13.49 -36.24
N ARG A 348 -20.78 -14.74 -35.75
CA ARG A 348 -20.39 -15.95 -36.53
C ARG A 348 -21.50 -16.53 -37.39
N GLU A 349 -22.75 -16.11 -37.21
CA GLU A 349 -23.87 -16.50 -38.08
C GLU A 349 -24.15 -15.50 -39.22
N LYS A 350 -23.28 -14.50 -39.41
CA LYS A 350 -23.42 -13.49 -40.48
C LYS A 350 -22.23 -13.32 -41.43
N PHE A 351 -21.23 -14.21 -41.39
CA PHE A 351 -20.22 -14.31 -42.44
C PHE A 351 -19.81 -15.76 -42.71
#